data_AF-A0A917A648-F1
#
_entry.id   AF-A0A917A648-F1
#
_cell.length_a   1.000
_cell.length_b   1.000
_cell.length_c   1.000
_cell.angle_alpha   90.00
_cell.angle_beta   90.00
_cell.angle_gamma   90.00
#
_symmetry.space_group_name_H-M   'P 1'
#
loop_
_entity.id
_entity.type
_entity.pdbx_description
1 polymer ?
#
loop_
_entity_poly.entity_id
_entity_poly.type
_entity_poly.pdbx_seq_one_letter_code
_entity_poly.pdbx_strand_id
1 'polypeptide(L)' 'MADRSDLETARQAGRFVGALLDSSPDMCPWTRDERVDLQGAWFTGFQEGRWARIQIDAAEWPPIEISLDVLKGRAE' A
#
# COMPACT_ATOMS: atom_id res chain seq x y z
N MET A 1 -15.14 -21.33 5.14
CA MET A 1 -14.08 -21.20 4.13
C MET A 1 -14.49 -20.09 3.19
N ALA A 2 -13.72 -19.01 3.12
CA ALA A 2 -14.03 -17.85 2.29
C ALA A 2 -13.86 -18.15 0.78
N ASP A 3 -14.57 -17.42 -0.07
CA ASP A 3 -14.37 -17.49 -1.52
C ASP A 3 -12.98 -16.96 -1.90
N ARG A 4 -12.39 -17.51 -2.97
CA ARG A 4 -11.07 -17.11 -3.43
C ARG A 4 -11.06 -15.64 -3.86
N SER A 5 -12.15 -15.14 -4.44
CA SER A 5 -12.28 -13.72 -4.82
C SER A 5 -12.27 -12.81 -3.59
N ASP A 6 -12.92 -13.24 -2.50
CA ASP A 6 -12.96 -12.48 -1.25
C ASP A 6 -11.57 -12.42 -0.59
N LEU A 7 -10.80 -13.52 -0.64
CA LEU A 7 -9.44 -13.56 -0.12
C LEU A 7 -8.49 -12.63 -0.90
N GLU A 8 -8.60 -12.63 -2.23
CA GLU A 8 -7.81 -11.73 -3.07
C GLU A 8 -8.16 -10.26 -2.81
N THR A 9 -9.46 -9.97 -2.66
CA THR A 9 -9.95 -8.63 -2.32
C THR A 9 -9.43 -8.19 -0.94
N ALA A 10 -9.47 -9.07 0.05
CA ALA A 10 -8.95 -8.80 1.38
C ALA A 10 -7.44 -8.52 1.36
N ARG A 11 -6.67 -9.30 0.59
CA ARG A 11 -5.23 -9.06 0.41
C ARG A 11 -4.95 -7.74 -0.27
N GLN A 12 -5.65 -7.40 -1.35
CA GLN A 12 -5.48 -6.12 -2.05
C GLN A 12 -5.81 -4.94 -1.13
N ALA A 13 -6.89 -5.01 -0.36
CA ALA A 13 -7.24 -4.00 0.63
C ALA A 13 -6.14 -3.85 1.69
N GLY A 14 -5.62 -4.96 2.21
CA GLY A 14 -4.49 -4.95 3.14
C GLY A 14 -3.27 -4.26 2.54
N ARG A 15 -2.88 -4.63 1.30
CA ARG A 15 -1.75 -4.04 0.59
C ARG A 15 -1.87 -2.54 0.39
N PHE A 16 -3.06 -2.06 0.05
CA PHE A 16 -3.33 -0.64 -0.07
C PHE A 16 -3.12 0.08 1.28
N VAL A 17 -3.73 -0.43 2.35
CA VAL A 17 -3.62 0.18 3.69
C VAL A 17 -2.18 0.17 4.19
N GLY A 18 -1.45 -0.95 4.05
CA GLY A 18 -0.07 -1.07 4.52
C GLY A 18 0.93 -0.14 3.82
N ALA A 19 0.58 0.38 2.63
CA ALA A 19 1.40 1.36 1.91
C ALA A 19 1.24 2.79 2.45
N LEU A 20 0.25 3.07 3.31
CA LEU A 20 0.02 4.40 3.89
C LEU A 20 0.95 4.64 5.11
N LEU A 21 1.37 5.90 5.31
CA LEU A 21 2.27 6.31 6.39
C LEU A 21 1.68 6.06 7.79
N ASP A 22 0.41 6.43 7.98
CA ASP A 22 -0.26 6.38 9.29
C ASP A 22 -1.02 5.06 9.49
N SER A 23 -0.65 4.00 8.77
CA SER A 23 -1.35 2.73 8.79
C SER A 23 -0.99 1.84 9.98
N SER A 24 -2.01 1.25 10.59
CA SER A 24 -1.89 0.25 11.67
C SER A 24 -2.51 -1.09 11.25
N PRO A 25 -1.96 -2.23 11.71
CA PRO A 25 -2.63 -3.54 11.60
C PRO A 25 -4.06 -3.54 12.17
N ASP A 26 -4.35 -2.66 13.13
CA ASP A 26 -5.69 -2.53 13.76
C ASP A 26 -6.76 -1.94 12.82
N MET A 27 -6.34 -1.45 11.64
CA MET A 27 -7.26 -1.00 10.58
C MET A 27 -7.87 -2.18 9.79
N CYS A 28 -7.59 -3.42 10.18
CA CYS A 28 -8.23 -4.60 9.60
C CYS A 28 -9.75 -4.56 9.88
N PRO A 29 -10.61 -4.59 8.85
CA PRO A 29 -12.05 -4.47 9.05
C PRO A 29 -12.70 -5.76 9.59
N TRP A 30 -11.95 -6.86 9.64
CA TRP A 30 -12.45 -8.16 10.08
C TRP A 30 -11.96 -8.48 11.50
N THR A 31 -12.92 -8.81 12.37
CA THR A 31 -12.65 -9.34 13.70
C THR A 31 -12.20 -10.80 13.62
N ARG A 32 -11.38 -11.21 14.59
CA ARG A 32 -10.74 -12.54 14.61
C ARG A 32 -11.74 -13.69 14.72
N ASP A 33 -12.91 -13.44 15.28
CA ASP A 33 -13.88 -14.49 15.63
C ASP A 33 -14.80 -14.91 14.48
N GLU A 34 -14.93 -14.08 13.43
CA GLU A 34 -15.95 -14.30 12.37
C GLU A 34 -15.37 -14.60 10.98
N ARG A 35 -14.14 -14.13 10.70
CA ARG A 35 -13.56 -14.12 9.35
C ARG A 35 -12.04 -14.32 9.34
N VAL A 36 -11.57 -15.37 10.02
CA VAL A 36 -10.13 -15.71 10.15
C VAL A 36 -9.40 -15.74 8.79
N ASP A 37 -10.00 -16.37 7.77
CA ASP A 37 -9.36 -16.49 6.45
C ASP A 37 -9.15 -15.11 5.79
N LEU A 38 -10.16 -14.22 5.84
CA LEU A 38 -10.10 -12.87 5.28
C LEU A 38 -9.12 -12.00 6.06
N GLN A 39 -9.13 -12.12 7.39
CA GLN A 39 -8.19 -11.42 8.25
C GLN A 39 -6.73 -11.84 7.95
N GLY A 40 -6.48 -13.13 7.75
CA GLY A 40 -5.16 -13.64 7.35
C GLY A 40 -4.70 -13.11 5.99
N ALA A 41 -5.60 -13.10 5.00
CA ALA A 41 -5.33 -12.53 3.68
C ALA A 41 -5.04 -11.02 3.76
N TRP A 42 -5.81 -10.28 4.55
CA TRP A 42 -5.61 -8.85 4.77
C TRP A 42 -4.26 -8.56 5.45
N PHE A 43 -3.89 -9.28 6.51
CA PHE A 43 -2.60 -9.09 7.18
C PHE A 43 -1.43 -9.41 6.25
N THR A 44 -1.56 -10.43 5.41
CA THR A 44 -0.57 -10.76 4.39
C THR A 44 -0.38 -9.56 3.46
N GLY A 45 -1.46 -9.03 2.89
CA GLY A 45 -1.41 -7.84 2.04
C GLY A 45 -0.82 -6.62 2.77
N PHE A 46 -1.22 -6.38 4.02
CA PHE A 46 -0.72 -5.27 4.82
C PHE A 46 0.80 -5.28 4.96
N GLN A 47 1.40 -6.45 5.20
CA GLN A 47 2.86 -6.56 5.23
C GLN A 47 3.47 -6.29 3.87
N GLU A 48 2.88 -6.77 2.77
CA GLU A 48 3.36 -6.48 1.41
C GLU A 48 3.38 -4.98 1.11
N GLY A 49 2.32 -4.26 1.50
CA GLY A 49 2.24 -2.81 1.37
C GLY A 49 3.33 -2.10 2.18
N ARG A 50 3.54 -2.53 3.43
CA ARG A 50 4.59 -1.97 4.29
C ARG A 50 5.99 -2.17 3.72
N TRP A 51 6.29 -3.37 3.24
CA TRP A 51 7.57 -3.69 2.62
C TRP A 51 7.81 -2.88 1.35
N ALA A 52 6.80 -2.76 0.48
CA ALA A 52 6.90 -1.94 -0.72
C ALA A 52 7.22 -0.48 -0.39
N ARG A 53 6.61 0.08 0.67
CA ARG A 53 6.93 1.43 1.16
C ARG A 53 8.36 1.55 1.65
N ILE A 54 8.84 0.62 2.49
CA ILE A 54 10.22 0.63 3.00
C ILE A 54 11.24 0.59 1.85
N GLN A 55 10.95 -0.19 0.81
CA GLN A 55 11.82 -0.26 -0.37
C GLN A 55 11.85 1.05 -1.17
N ILE A 56 10.74 1.79 -1.25
CA ILE A 56 10.71 3.12 -1.89
C ILE A 56 11.48 4.15 -1.04
N ASP A 57 11.35 4.10 0.28
CA ASP A 57 12.07 5.00 1.20
C ASP A 57 13.59 4.74 1.20
N ALA A 58 13.99 3.49 0.99
CA ALA A 58 15.40 3.10 0.84
C ALA A 58 15.96 3.34 -0.57
N ALA A 59 15.11 3.65 -1.56
CA ALA A 59 15.57 4.00 -2.90
C ALA A 59 16.05 5.45 -2.90
N GLU A 60 17.30 5.66 -3.32
CA GLU A 60 17.80 7.00 -3.60
C GLU A 60 16.89 7.62 -4.67
N TRP A 61 16.21 8.71 -4.32
CA TRP A 61 15.38 9.42 -5.28
C TRP A 61 16.29 9.97 -6.36
N PRO A 62 16.00 9.73 -7.66
CA PRO A 62 16.78 10.35 -8.71
C PRO A 62 16.71 11.87 -8.51
N PRO A 63 17.83 12.59 -8.65
CA PRO A 63 17.82 14.03 -8.55
C PRO A 63 16.82 14.58 -9.57
N ILE A 64 15.76 15.23 -9.07
CA ILE A 64 14.79 15.91 -9.92
C ILE A 64 15.47 17.21 -10.37
N GLU A 65 15.97 17.23 -11.60
CA GLU A 65 16.48 18.46 -12.21
C GLU A 65 15.28 19.33 -12.63
N ILE A 66 14.91 20.29 -11.77
CA ILE A 66 13.94 21.33 -12.14
C ILE A 66 14.67 22.35 -13.02
N SER A 67 14.70 22.10 -14.33
CA SER A 67 15.17 23.09 -15.29
C SER A 67 14.20 24.27 -15.35
N LEU A 68 14.69 25.47 -15.05
CA LEU A 68 13.94 26.71 -15.22
C LEU A 68 13.56 26.98 -16.69
N ASP A 69 14.28 26.39 -17.64
CA ASP A 69 14.03 26.58 -19.07
C ASP A 69 12.77 25.83 -19.53
N VAL A 70 12.47 24.67 -18.91
CA VAL A 70 11.22 23.92 -19.15
C VAL A 70 9.99 24.68 -18.63
N LEU A 71 10.16 25.45 -17.54
CA LEU A 71 9.08 26.27 -16.98
C LEU A 71 8.87 27.57 -17.77
N LYS A 72 9.95 28.17 -18.29
CA LYS A 72 9.89 29.39 -19.10
C LYS A 72 9.33 29.17 -20.51
N GLY A 73 9.54 27.99 -21.11
CA GLY A 73 9.00 27.64 -22.43
C GLY A 73 7.48 27.41 -22.49
N ARG A 74 6.75 27.50 -21.37
CA ARG A 74 5.27 27.41 -21.31
C ARG A 74 4.59 28.76 -21.02
N ALA A 75 5.35 29.84 -20.92
CA ALA A 75 4.84 31.19 -20.65
C ALA A 75 4.69 32.05 -21.91
N GLU A 76 4.79 31.46 -23.10
CA GLU A 76 4.53 32.10 -24.40
C GLU A 76 3.20 31.61 -25.00
#